data_AF-A0A846ZYG5-F1
#
_entry.id   AF-A0A846ZYG5-F1
#
_cell.length_a   1.000
_cell.length_b   1.000
_cell.length_c   1.000
_cell.angle_alpha   90.00
_cell.angle_beta   90.00
_cell.angle_gamma   90.00
#
_symmetry.space_group_name_H-M   'P 1'
#
loop_
_entity.id
_entity.type
_entity.pdbx_description
1 polymer ?
#
loop_
_entity_poly.entity_id
_entity_poly.type
_entity_poly.pdbx_seq_one_letter_code
_entity_poly.pdbx_strand_id
1 'polypeptide(L)'
;MHTDIPEEIAENPWFKIVEFLQRNRAVVIKLEDDVLVVFYGDTCGVFDEMPFPTRDEDEHALRRNGFSKFLEDKRAQEFIGLPRGEFTERPHPNGGIYSSGRFWR
;
A
#
# COMPACT_ATOMS: atom_id res chain seq x y z
N MET A 1 4.89 -12.26 4.48
CA MET A 1 4.44 -11.03 3.80
C MET A 1 5.48 -10.67 2.76
N HIS A 2 5.05 -10.17 1.60
CA HIS A 2 5.96 -9.82 0.51
C HIS A 2 6.78 -8.56 0.84
N THR A 3 8.08 -8.71 1.09
CA THR A 3 9.00 -7.61 1.43
C THR A 3 9.96 -7.24 0.30
N ASP A 4 10.06 -8.05 -0.75
CA ASP A 4 10.95 -7.79 -1.89
C ASP A 4 10.31 -6.78 -2.86
N ILE A 5 10.03 -5.58 -2.37
CA ILE A 5 9.37 -4.51 -3.13
C ILE A 5 10.42 -3.76 -3.97
N PRO A 6 10.30 -3.72 -5.31
CA PRO A 6 11.20 -2.96 -6.16
C PRO A 6 11.15 -1.45 -5.89
N GLU A 7 12.31 -0.79 -5.89
CA GLU A 7 12.44 0.66 -5.65
C GLU A 7 11.58 1.48 -6.63
N GLU A 8 11.57 1.10 -7.92
CA GLU A 8 10.79 1.75 -8.97
C GLU A 8 9.28 1.84 -8.65
N ILE A 9 8.73 0.81 -7.98
CA ILE A 9 7.31 0.79 -7.60
C ILE A 9 7.12 1.57 -6.29
N ALA A 10 8.10 1.52 -5.39
CA ALA A 10 8.11 2.26 -4.13
C ALA A 10 8.23 3.79 -4.31
N GLU A 11 8.72 4.27 -5.46
CA GLU A 11 8.77 5.70 -5.82
C GLU A 11 7.40 6.31 -6.14
N ASN A 12 6.42 5.49 -6.53
CA ASN A 12 5.06 5.94 -6.79
C ASN A 12 4.02 5.05 -6.09
N PRO A 13 3.98 5.06 -4.76
CA PRO A 13 3.04 4.22 -4.03
C PRO A 13 1.64 4.81 -4.09
N TRP A 14 0.68 3.95 -3.82
CA TRP A 14 -0.63 4.39 -3.34
C TRP A 14 -0.49 4.82 -1.89
N PHE A 15 -1.23 5.85 -1.48
CA PHE A 15 -1.24 6.29 -0.08
C PHE A 15 -2.65 6.67 0.36
N LYS A 16 -2.88 6.50 1.66
CA LYS A 16 -4.07 6.95 2.38
C LYS A 16 -3.65 7.51 3.73
N ILE A 17 -4.11 8.71 4.04
CA ILE A 17 -3.95 9.27 5.39
C ILE A 17 -5.03 8.65 6.26
N VAL A 18 -4.63 8.02 7.36
CA VAL A 18 -5.52 7.43 8.36
C VAL A 18 -5.49 8.26 9.63
N GLU A 19 -6.15 7.79 10.71
CA GLU A 19 -6.16 8.50 11.99
C GLU A 19 -4.75 8.80 12.50
N PHE A 20 -4.63 9.86 13.30
CA PHE A 20 -3.36 10.35 13.84
C PHE A 20 -2.30 10.70 12.78
N LEU A 21 -2.75 11.07 11.57
CA LEU A 21 -1.89 11.47 10.44
C LEU A 21 -0.90 10.38 9.99
N GLN A 22 -1.13 9.14 10.40
CA GLN A 22 -0.39 8.00 9.88
C GLN A 22 -0.72 7.82 8.41
N ARG A 23 0.24 7.28 7.65
CA ARG A 23 0.06 7.03 6.23
C ARG A 23 0.17 5.54 5.99
N ASN A 24 -0.93 4.98 5.52
CA ASN A 24 -0.92 3.63 4.99
C ASN A 24 -0.59 3.73 3.51
N ARG A 25 0.39 2.96 3.09
CA ARG A 25 0.87 2.92 1.71
C ARG A 25 0.58 1.57 1.11
N ALA A 26 0.46 1.54 -0.21
CA ALA A 26 0.35 0.30 -0.94
C ALA A 26 1.15 0.34 -2.24
N VAL A 27 1.73 -0.80 -2.61
CA VAL A 27 2.33 -1.03 -3.92
C VAL A 27 1.64 -2.20 -4.59
N VAL A 28 1.66 -2.19 -5.91
CA VAL A 28 1.01 -3.19 -6.75
C VAL A 28 2.11 -4.02 -7.39
N ILE A 29 2.16 -5.30 -7.07
CA ILE A 29 3.16 -6.24 -7.56
C ILE A 29 2.46 -7.19 -8.51
N LYS A 30 2.97 -7.27 -9.74
CA LYS A 30 2.47 -8.21 -10.74
C LYS A 30 3.13 -9.56 -10.51
N LEU A 31 2.31 -10.59 -10.28
CA LEU A 31 2.73 -11.97 -10.32
C LEU A 31 2.38 -12.56 -11.70
N GLU A 32 2.65 -13.84 -11.93
CA GLU A 32 2.45 -14.47 -13.24
C GLU A 32 0.98 -14.44 -13.69
N ASP A 33 0.06 -14.83 -12.81
CA ASP A 33 -1.38 -14.91 -13.10
C ASP A 33 -2.24 -13.94 -12.28
N ASP A 34 -1.68 -13.38 -11.20
CA ASP A 34 -2.40 -12.57 -10.22
C ASP A 34 -1.69 -11.23 -9.94
N VAL A 35 -2.38 -10.34 -9.23
CA VAL A 35 -1.82 -9.10 -8.72
C VAL A 35 -1.81 -9.15 -7.20
N LEU A 36 -0.70 -8.75 -6.58
CA LEU A 36 -0.58 -8.63 -5.13
C LEU A 36 -0.47 -7.16 -4.74
N VAL A 37 -1.42 -6.70 -3.92
CA VAL A 37 -1.30 -5.40 -3.27
C VAL A 37 -0.64 -5.60 -1.91
N VAL A 38 0.50 -4.94 -1.72
CA VAL A 38 1.27 -5.01 -0.47
C VAL A 38 1.13 -3.70 0.28
N PHE A 39 0.70 -3.77 1.55
CA PHE A 39 0.46 -2.60 2.38
C PHE A 39 1.56 -2.43 3.43
N TYR A 40 2.03 -1.20 3.59
CA TYR A 40 3.11 -0.87 4.50
C TYR A 40 2.96 0.52 5.09
N GLY A 41 3.61 0.74 6.25
CA GLY A 41 3.59 2.01 6.96
C GLY A 41 4.74 2.95 6.58
N ASP A 42 4.80 4.11 7.22
CA ASP A 42 5.84 5.12 7.01
C ASP A 42 7.27 4.68 7.35
N THR A 43 7.47 3.49 7.91
CA THR A 43 8.78 2.92 8.29
C THR A 43 9.16 1.68 7.47
N CYS A 44 8.59 1.52 6.28
CA CYS A 44 8.76 0.33 5.41
C CYS A 44 8.32 -1.01 6.06
N GLY A 45 7.62 -0.97 7.19
CA GLY A 45 7.03 -2.15 7.80
C GLY A 45 5.80 -2.61 7.03
N VAL A 46 5.91 -3.75 6.34
CA VAL A 46 4.80 -4.43 5.64
C VAL A 46 3.89 -5.04 6.68
N PHE A 47 2.63 -4.64 6.71
CA PHE A 47 1.69 -5.06 7.75
C PHE A 47 0.51 -5.87 7.19
N ASP A 48 0.32 -5.87 5.87
CA ASP A 48 -0.76 -6.62 5.21
C ASP A 48 -0.46 -6.83 3.73
N GLU A 49 -1.11 -7.83 3.13
CA GLU A 49 -1.05 -8.13 1.70
C GLU A 49 -2.39 -8.69 1.23
N MET A 50 -2.76 -8.41 -0.02
CA MET A 50 -4.07 -8.81 -0.54
C MET A 50 -3.98 -9.15 -2.03
N PRO A 51 -4.33 -10.38 -2.43
CA PRO A 51 -4.35 -10.78 -3.83
C PRO A 51 -5.58 -10.22 -4.55
N PHE A 52 -5.40 -9.93 -5.84
CA PHE A 52 -6.43 -9.53 -6.78
C PHE A 52 -6.30 -10.33 -8.08
N PRO A 53 -7.42 -10.72 -8.71
CA PRO A 53 -7.38 -11.46 -9.97
C PRO A 53 -6.79 -10.65 -11.13
N THR A 54 -6.99 -9.32 -11.14
CA THR A 54 -6.52 -8.44 -12.21
C THR A 54 -6.07 -7.07 -11.72
N ARG A 55 -5.27 -6.39 -12.55
CA ARG A 55 -4.79 -5.02 -12.29
C ARG A 55 -5.89 -3.96 -12.37
N ASP A 56 -6.92 -4.16 -13.18
CA ASP A 56 -7.98 -3.15 -13.22
C ASP A 56 -8.79 -3.21 -11.92
N GLU A 57 -8.93 -4.39 -11.31
CA GLU A 57 -9.66 -4.57 -10.06
C GLU A 57 -8.91 -3.97 -8.85
N ASP A 58 -7.58 -4.04 -8.80
CA ASP A 58 -6.82 -3.56 -7.66
C ASP A 58 -6.75 -2.04 -7.58
N GLU A 59 -6.44 -1.34 -8.69
CA GLU A 59 -6.40 0.12 -8.74
C GLU A 59 -7.79 0.73 -8.45
N HIS A 60 -8.87 0.14 -8.98
CA HIS A 60 -10.24 0.57 -8.68
C HIS A 60 -10.59 0.33 -7.21
N ALA A 61 -10.20 -0.81 -6.63
CA ALA A 61 -10.48 -1.11 -5.23
C ALA A 61 -9.69 -0.18 -4.29
N LEU A 62 -8.43 0.13 -4.60
CA LEU A 62 -7.61 1.11 -3.88
C LEU A 62 -8.27 2.49 -3.86
N ARG A 63 -8.68 3.01 -5.03
CA ARG A 63 -9.39 4.30 -5.13
C ARG A 63 -10.68 4.30 -4.31
N ARG A 64 -11.50 3.24 -4.42
CA ARG A 64 -12.75 3.10 -3.65
C ARG A 64 -12.50 3.10 -2.14
N ASN A 65 -11.37 2.56 -1.71
CA ASN A 65 -10.97 2.50 -0.31
C ASN A 65 -10.19 3.74 0.17
N GLY A 66 -10.15 4.80 -0.64
CA GLY A 66 -9.61 6.11 -0.27
C GLY A 66 -8.09 6.23 -0.44
N PHE A 67 -7.48 5.35 -1.24
CA PHE A 67 -6.09 5.51 -1.65
C PHE A 67 -5.97 6.37 -2.91
N SER A 68 -4.90 7.16 -2.96
CA SER A 68 -4.53 7.97 -4.13
C SER A 68 -3.11 7.62 -4.57
N LYS A 69 -2.80 7.76 -5.85
CA LYS A 69 -1.42 7.62 -6.34
C LYS A 69 -0.59 8.83 -5.94
N PHE A 70 0.58 8.59 -5.36
CA PHE A 70 1.44 9.65 -4.84
C PHE A 70 1.86 10.67 -5.92
N LEU A 71 2.30 10.20 -7.10
CA LEU A 71 2.73 11.11 -8.17
C LEU A 71 1.58 11.92 -8.80
N GLU A 72 0.33 11.48 -8.62
CA GLU A 72 -0.88 12.18 -9.08
C GLU A 72 -1.34 13.31 -8.12
N ASP A 73 -0.93 13.27 -6.85
CA ASP A 73 -1.32 14.27 -5.84
C ASP A 73 -0.17 15.23 -5.53
N LYS A 74 -0.19 16.42 -6.16
CA LYS A 74 0.84 17.45 -5.98
C LYS A 74 0.84 18.05 -4.58
N ARG A 75 -0.31 18.14 -3.91
CA ARG A 75 -0.37 18.65 -2.54
C ARG A 75 0.28 17.66 -1.58
N ALA A 76 0.01 16.37 -1.76
CA ALA A 76 0.64 15.31 -0.96
C ALA A 76 2.17 15.35 -1.10
N GLN A 77 2.70 15.57 -2.32
CA GLN A 77 4.14 15.67 -2.56
C GLN A 77 4.83 16.81 -1.77
N GLU A 78 4.12 17.84 -1.33
CA GLU A 78 4.71 18.96 -0.57
C GLU A 78 5.08 18.59 0.88
N PHE A 79 4.39 17.60 1.49
CA PHE A 79 4.54 17.29 2.91
C PHE A 79 4.62 15.79 3.24
N ILE A 80 4.37 14.91 2.26
CA ILE A 80 4.53 13.46 2.40
C ILE A 80 5.87 13.05 1.81
N GLY A 81 6.83 12.70 2.67
CA GLY A 81 8.05 12.03 2.24
C GLY A 81 7.78 10.58 1.84
N LEU A 82 8.53 10.07 0.86
CA LEU A 82 8.59 8.64 0.59
C LEU A 82 9.46 7.97 1.67
N PRO A 83 9.05 6.81 2.21
CA PRO A 83 9.84 6.11 3.20
C PRO A 83 11.12 5.58 2.54
N ARG A 84 12.22 5.59 3.31
CA ARG A 84 13.53 5.13 2.86
C ARG A 84 13.95 3.96 3.73
N GLY A 85 14.47 2.91 3.10
CA GLY A 85 15.00 1.73 3.79
C GLY A 85 14.43 0.42 3.26
N GLU A 86 14.92 -0.68 3.83
CA GLU A 86 14.47 -2.01 3.48
C GLU A 86 13.07 -2.28 4.01
N PHE A 87 12.26 -2.93 3.18
CA PHE A 87 10.95 -3.41 3.60
C PHE A 87 11.12 -4.62 4.50
N THR A 88 10.42 -4.61 5.62
CA THR A 88 10.48 -5.69 6.61
C THR A 88 9.09 -6.09 7.04
N GLU A 89 8.91 -7.35 7.44
CA GLU A 89 7.65 -7.78 7.99
C GLU A 89 7.39 -7.07 9.32
N ARG A 90 6.21 -6.45 9.44
CA ARG A 90 5.75 -5.79 10.65
C ARG A 90 4.25 -6.05 10.83
N PRO A 91 3.87 -7.27 11.26
CA PRO A 91 2.48 -7.62 11.46
C PRO A 91 1.77 -6.65 12.41
N HIS A 92 0.55 -6.23 12.05
CA HIS A 92 -0.24 -5.40 12.94
C HIS A 92 -0.83 -6.26 14.08
N PRO A 93 -0.91 -5.76 15.33
CA PRO A 93 -1.52 -6.48 16.45
C PRO A 93 -2.98 -6.94 16.24
N ASN A 94 -3.66 -6.39 15.23
CA ASN A 94 -5.05 -6.68 14.89
C ASN A 94 -5.18 -7.65 13.71
N GLY A 95 -4.08 -8.26 13.25
CA GLY A 95 -4.02 -9.04 12.01
C GLY A 95 -4.07 -8.15 10.77
N GLY A 96 -4.43 -8.75 9.63
CA GLY A 96 -4.57 -8.05 8.35
C GLY A 96 -5.61 -6.94 8.42
N ILE A 97 -5.21 -5.69 8.18
CA ILE A 97 -6.08 -4.52 8.30
C ILE A 97 -7.09 -4.46 7.15
N TYR A 98 -6.63 -4.70 5.93
CA TYR A 98 -7.43 -4.65 4.71
C TYR A 98 -7.85 -6.04 4.26
N SER A 99 -6.94 -7.03 4.28
CA SER A 99 -7.21 -8.40 3.86
C SER A 99 -8.27 -9.10 4.72
N SER A 100 -8.50 -8.64 5.96
CA SER A 100 -9.60 -9.13 6.80
C SER A 100 -10.99 -8.70 6.32
N GLY A 101 -11.09 -7.76 5.37
CA GLY A 101 -12.36 -7.18 4.90
C GLY A 101 -13.02 -6.21 5.88
N ARG A 102 -12.51 -6.06 7.11
CA ARG A 102 -13.11 -5.17 8.12
C ARG A 102 -13.04 -3.69 7.72
N PHE A 103 -11.92 -3.30 7.10
CA PHE A 103 -11.66 -1.92 6.67
C PHE A 103 -11.54 -1.79 5.14
N TRP A 104 -12.07 -2.78 4.40
CA TRP A 104 -12.05 -2.83 2.94
C TRP A 104 -13.46 -3.05 2.39
N ARG A 105 -13.87 -2.26 1.39
CA ARG A 105 -15.21 -2.28 0.77
C ARG A 105 -15.14 -2.37 -0.76
#